data_AF-A0A1F4MYY5-F1
#
_entry.id   AF-A0A1F4MYY5-F1
#
_cell.length_a   1.000
_cell.length_b   1.000
_cell.length_c   1.000
_cell.angle_alpha   90.00
_cell.angle_beta   90.00
_cell.angle_gamma   90.00
#
_symmetry.space_group_name_H-M   'P 1'
#
loop_
_entity.id
_entity.type
_entity.pdbx_description
1 polymer ?
#
loop_
_entity_poly.entity_id
_entity_poly.type
_entity_poly.pdbx_seq_one_letter_code
_entity_poly.pdbx_strand_id
1 'polypeptide(L)'
;MSRVVMVSLLSALAACSSMQKQDTESAQKAVREKVDARMTAADEALKQGQSQQAFEQLDQAIKIDPSAKQPWVRKAQIHFEARQYGHAINDAQEVLQRDVNDLTAQSILAVSGLRVSAEALSHLRKVNEVKGSTRNEAESVAKLIREALGESILVTPQAEAAAAPTKPVRRAVRRTARSATPAVNPEPSGQKAVAPAPAPVTKVAPAPAVKPAPTAKQVGTTSGRANPFGALQ
;
A
#
# COMPACT_ATOMS: atom_id res chain seq x y z
N MET A 1 -53.15 -26.09 41.31
CA MET A 1 -52.03 -27.04 41.07
C MET A 1 -51.24 -26.72 39.80
N SER A 2 -51.88 -26.33 38.67
CA SER A 2 -51.16 -26.00 37.41
C SER A 2 -50.13 -24.86 37.48
N ARG A 3 -50.32 -23.84 38.34
CA ARG A 3 -49.35 -22.72 38.46
C ARG A 3 -48.04 -23.11 39.14
N VAL A 4 -48.06 -24.08 40.05
CA VAL A 4 -46.85 -24.54 40.76
C VAL A 4 -46.01 -25.44 39.85
N VAL A 5 -46.66 -26.29 39.04
CA VAL A 5 -45.99 -27.15 38.05
C VAL A 5 -45.31 -26.33 36.96
N MET A 6 -45.92 -25.22 36.53
CA MET A 6 -45.38 -24.35 35.48
C MET A 6 -44.14 -23.56 35.94
N VAL A 7 -44.09 -23.12 37.20
CA VAL A 7 -42.92 -22.40 37.77
C VAL A 7 -41.74 -23.35 38.00
N SER A 8 -41.98 -24.59 38.44
CA SER A 8 -40.91 -25.59 38.59
C SER A 8 -40.28 -26.02 37.25
N LEU A 9 -41.05 -26.04 36.16
CA LEU A 9 -40.52 -26.32 34.83
C LEU A 9 -39.59 -25.20 34.30
N LEU A 10 -39.92 -23.94 34.58
CA LEU A 10 -39.12 -22.77 34.15
C LEU A 10 -37.75 -22.68 34.86
N SER A 11 -37.68 -23.08 36.13
CA SER A 11 -36.43 -23.09 36.90
C SER A 11 -35.45 -24.19 36.44
N ALA A 12 -35.96 -25.32 35.95
CA ALA A 12 -35.12 -26.42 35.46
C ALA A 12 -34.42 -26.08 34.12
N LEU A 13 -35.06 -25.29 33.24
CA LEU A 13 -34.45 -24.89 31.96
C LEU A 13 -33.31 -23.87 32.13
N ALA A 14 -33.39 -22.99 33.14
CA ALA A 14 -32.34 -21.99 33.40
C ALA A 14 -31.04 -22.62 33.94
N ALA A 15 -31.14 -23.71 34.71
CA ALA A 15 -29.99 -24.40 35.29
C ALA A 15 -29.14 -25.18 34.24
N CYS A 16 -29.75 -25.68 33.16
CA CYS A 16 -29.01 -26.34 32.08
C CYS A 16 -28.22 -25.34 31.20
N SER A 17 -28.68 -24.09 31.09
CA SER A 17 -27.99 -23.04 30.34
C SER A 17 -26.71 -22.54 31.04
N SER A 18 -26.70 -22.47 32.37
CA SER A 18 -25.55 -21.98 33.13
C SER A 18 -24.41 -23.00 33.19
N MET A 19 -24.71 -24.29 33.32
CA MET A 19 -23.69 -25.36 33.31
C MET A 19 -22.95 -25.38 31.96
N GLN A 20 -23.71 -25.37 30.84
CA GLN A 20 -23.14 -25.37 29.49
C GLN A 20 -22.24 -24.15 29.24
N LYS A 21 -22.63 -22.96 29.75
CA LYS A 21 -21.84 -21.74 29.60
C LYS A 21 -20.52 -21.84 30.37
N GLN A 22 -20.55 -22.35 31.60
CA GLN A 22 -19.35 -22.51 32.42
C GLN A 22 -18.36 -23.52 31.83
N ASP A 23 -18.87 -24.63 31.28
CA ASP A 23 -18.05 -25.61 30.57
C ASP A 23 -17.42 -24.99 29.30
N THR A 24 -18.17 -24.20 28.53
CA THR A 24 -17.63 -23.52 27.35
C THR A 24 -16.63 -22.40 27.66
N GLU A 25 -16.84 -21.62 28.73
CA GLU A 25 -15.90 -20.58 29.16
C GLU A 25 -14.58 -21.21 29.64
N SER A 26 -14.65 -22.34 30.36
CA SER A 26 -13.46 -23.07 30.77
C SER A 26 -12.68 -23.63 29.57
N ALA A 27 -13.38 -24.18 28.57
CA ALA A 27 -12.78 -24.66 27.34
C ALA A 27 -12.17 -23.52 26.51
N GLN A 28 -12.86 -22.39 26.37
CA GLN A 28 -12.34 -21.19 25.69
C GLN A 28 -11.10 -20.63 26.40
N LYS A 29 -11.09 -20.63 27.73
CA LYS A 29 -9.91 -20.20 28.50
C LYS A 29 -8.72 -21.11 28.23
N ALA A 30 -8.92 -22.42 28.20
CA ALA A 30 -7.87 -23.38 27.84
C ALA A 30 -7.38 -23.22 26.39
N VAL A 31 -8.28 -22.89 25.46
CA VAL A 31 -7.90 -22.57 24.07
C VAL A 31 -7.07 -21.29 24.03
N ARG A 32 -7.50 -20.22 24.72
CA ARG A 32 -6.75 -18.95 24.81
C ARG A 32 -5.37 -19.15 25.42
N GLU A 33 -5.25 -19.93 26.49
CA GLU A 33 -3.95 -20.24 27.09
C GLU A 33 -3.00 -20.94 26.11
N LYS A 34 -3.51 -21.87 25.30
CA LYS A 34 -2.71 -22.50 24.24
C LYS A 34 -2.29 -21.49 23.17
N VAL A 35 -3.18 -20.58 22.77
CA VAL A 35 -2.83 -19.49 21.84
C VAL A 35 -1.74 -18.61 22.43
N ASP A 36 -1.90 -18.17 23.68
CA ASP A 36 -0.93 -17.32 24.37
C ASP A 36 0.44 -18.00 24.54
N ALA A 37 0.45 -19.31 24.80
CA ALA A 37 1.69 -20.11 24.83
C ALA A 37 2.39 -20.11 23.45
N ARG A 38 1.65 -20.18 22.35
CA ARG A 38 2.22 -20.06 21.00
C ARG A 38 2.71 -18.65 20.69
N MET A 39 2.00 -17.63 21.15
CA MET A 39 2.41 -16.23 21.00
C MET A 39 3.74 -15.95 21.72
N THR A 40 3.87 -16.41 22.96
CA THR A 40 5.11 -16.25 23.73
C THR A 40 6.28 -17.01 23.10
N ALA A 41 6.05 -18.23 22.58
CA ALA A 41 7.05 -18.97 21.82
C ALA A 41 7.47 -18.24 20.52
N ALA A 42 6.52 -17.60 19.83
CA ALA A 42 6.82 -16.80 18.64
C ALA A 42 7.70 -15.58 18.99
N ASP A 43 7.36 -14.88 20.08
CA ASP A 43 8.12 -13.72 20.55
C ASP A 43 9.55 -14.09 20.95
N GLU A 44 9.72 -15.24 21.58
CA GLU A 44 11.04 -15.75 21.95
C GLU A 44 11.86 -16.12 20.72
N ALA A 45 11.26 -16.79 19.73
CA ALA A 45 11.92 -17.08 18.46
C ALA A 45 12.36 -15.79 17.73
N LEU A 46 11.56 -14.72 17.76
CA LEU A 46 11.95 -13.43 17.18
C LEU A 46 13.15 -12.80 17.89
N LYS A 47 13.21 -12.85 19.22
CA LYS A 47 14.37 -12.36 19.98
C LYS A 47 15.65 -13.12 19.63
N GLN A 48 15.52 -14.40 19.27
CA GLN A 48 16.62 -15.25 18.81
C GLN A 48 16.95 -15.06 17.32
N GLY A 49 16.26 -14.16 16.61
CA GLY A 49 16.44 -13.94 15.17
C GLY A 49 15.84 -15.03 14.29
N GLN A 50 15.07 -15.96 14.85
CA GLN A 50 14.46 -17.09 14.15
C GLN A 50 13.07 -16.70 13.61
N SER A 51 13.02 -15.75 12.67
CA SER A 51 11.76 -15.21 12.14
C SER A 51 10.84 -16.28 11.54
N GLN A 52 11.39 -17.28 10.85
CA GLN A 52 10.58 -18.35 10.25
C GLN A 52 9.86 -19.20 11.32
N GLN A 53 10.59 -19.57 12.37
CA GLN A 53 10.02 -20.33 13.49
C GLN A 53 8.96 -19.51 14.23
N ALA A 54 9.14 -18.19 14.34
CA ALA A 54 8.12 -17.32 14.90
C ALA A 54 6.82 -17.36 14.09
N PHE A 55 6.90 -17.28 12.75
CA PHE A 55 5.72 -17.40 11.88
C PHE A 55 5.03 -18.76 12.02
N GLU A 56 5.78 -19.85 12.14
CA GLU A 56 5.20 -21.18 12.37
C GLU A 56 4.42 -21.27 13.69
N GLN A 57 4.93 -20.66 14.76
CA GLN A 57 4.23 -20.60 16.04
C GLN A 57 2.94 -19.75 15.93
N LEU A 58 3.00 -18.62 15.22
CA LEU A 58 1.83 -17.76 14.98
C LEU A 58 0.76 -18.48 14.14
N ASP A 59 1.17 -19.20 13.08
CA ASP A 59 0.23 -19.97 12.26
C ASP A 59 -0.40 -21.12 13.05
N GLN A 60 0.33 -21.73 13.99
CA GLN A 60 -0.22 -22.70 14.92
C GLN A 60 -1.21 -22.05 15.90
N ALA A 61 -0.92 -20.84 16.39
CA ALA A 61 -1.85 -20.07 17.21
C ALA A 61 -3.17 -19.78 16.46
N ILE A 62 -3.08 -19.40 15.18
CA ILE A 62 -4.24 -19.16 14.31
C ILE A 62 -5.06 -20.43 14.10
N LYS A 63 -4.41 -21.60 13.94
CA LYS A 63 -5.11 -22.89 13.81
C LYS A 63 -5.84 -23.29 15.09
N ILE A 64 -5.32 -22.92 16.26
CA ILE A 64 -5.93 -23.20 17.56
C ILE A 64 -7.18 -22.33 17.76
N ASP A 65 -7.08 -21.02 17.46
CA ASP A 65 -8.21 -20.10 17.50
C ASP A 65 -8.21 -19.18 16.27
N PRO A 66 -8.99 -19.51 15.23
CA PRO A 66 -9.11 -18.67 14.04
C PRO A 66 -9.77 -17.31 14.30
N SER A 67 -10.49 -17.15 15.41
CA SER A 67 -11.18 -15.91 15.79
C SER A 67 -10.27 -14.94 16.55
N ALA A 68 -9.17 -15.43 17.12
CA ALA A 68 -8.20 -14.61 17.83
C ALA A 68 -7.51 -13.64 16.88
N LYS A 69 -7.60 -12.34 17.16
CA LYS A 69 -6.92 -11.30 16.39
C LYS A 69 -5.42 -11.17 16.70
N GLN A 70 -5.00 -11.54 17.90
CA GLN A 70 -3.63 -11.30 18.39
C GLN A 70 -2.53 -11.91 17.51
N PRO A 71 -2.64 -13.17 17.02
CA PRO A 71 -1.63 -13.72 16.13
C PRO A 71 -1.50 -12.95 14.81
N TRP A 72 -2.61 -12.47 14.25
CA TRP A 72 -2.61 -11.67 13.02
C TRP A 72 -1.99 -10.29 13.24
N VAL A 73 -2.29 -9.63 14.36
CA VAL A 73 -1.63 -8.36 14.74
C VAL A 73 -0.12 -8.57 14.80
N ARG A 74 0.33 -9.66 15.41
CA ARG A 74 1.76 -9.94 15.54
C ARG A 74 2.42 -10.23 14.19
N LYS A 75 1.79 -11.03 13.30
CA LYS A 75 2.28 -11.22 11.93
C LYS A 75 2.40 -9.90 11.17
N ALA A 76 1.35 -9.07 11.22
CA ALA A 76 1.34 -7.76 10.58
C ALA A 76 2.49 -6.87 11.07
N GLN A 77 2.73 -6.85 12.39
CA GLN A 77 3.80 -6.10 13.01
C GLN A 77 5.19 -6.59 12.54
N ILE A 78 5.42 -7.91 12.52
CA ILE A 78 6.70 -8.49 12.06
C ILE A 78 6.95 -8.15 10.60
N HIS A 79 5.96 -8.32 9.72
CA HIS A 79 6.10 -7.95 8.31
C HIS A 79 6.31 -6.46 8.12
N PHE A 80 5.64 -5.61 8.92
CA PHE A 80 5.81 -4.17 8.88
C PHE A 80 7.24 -3.76 9.27
N GLU A 81 7.77 -4.32 10.35
CA GLU A 81 9.14 -4.09 10.83
C GLU A 81 10.19 -4.61 9.81
N ALA A 82 9.91 -5.74 9.16
CA ALA A 82 10.70 -6.28 8.06
C ALA A 82 10.57 -5.49 6.74
N ARG A 83 9.79 -4.40 6.72
CA ARG A 83 9.47 -3.58 5.54
C ARG A 83 8.75 -4.34 4.41
N GLN A 84 8.17 -5.48 4.73
CA GLN A 84 7.37 -6.29 3.82
C GLN A 84 5.93 -5.78 3.81
N TYR A 85 5.75 -4.55 3.33
CA TYR A 85 4.50 -3.80 3.45
C TYR A 85 3.29 -4.49 2.80
N GLY A 86 3.48 -5.24 1.71
CA GLY A 86 2.41 -6.00 1.08
C GLY A 86 1.85 -7.11 1.98
N HIS A 87 2.73 -7.87 2.64
CA HIS A 87 2.32 -8.90 3.61
C HIS A 87 1.68 -8.28 4.85
N ALA A 88 2.28 -7.19 5.36
CA ALA A 88 1.74 -6.46 6.51
C ALA A 88 0.30 -5.95 6.26
N ILE A 89 -0.01 -5.49 5.04
CA ILE A 89 -1.37 -5.07 4.65
C ILE A 89 -2.35 -6.25 4.73
N ASN A 90 -1.98 -7.41 4.18
CA ASN A 90 -2.85 -8.58 4.17
C ASN A 90 -3.14 -9.07 5.60
N ASP A 91 -2.11 -9.16 6.45
CA ASP A 91 -2.31 -9.57 7.84
C ASP A 91 -3.08 -8.52 8.65
N ALA A 92 -2.86 -7.23 8.42
CA ALA A 92 -3.65 -6.18 9.05
C ALA A 92 -5.13 -6.23 8.63
N GLN A 93 -5.43 -6.58 7.38
CA GLN A 93 -6.82 -6.79 6.94
C GLN A 93 -7.46 -7.99 7.65
N GLU A 94 -6.72 -9.07 7.90
CA GLU A 94 -7.20 -10.19 8.72
C GLU A 94 -7.50 -9.76 10.16
N VAL A 95 -6.73 -8.85 10.74
CA VAL A 95 -7.08 -8.25 12.03
C VAL A 95 -8.41 -7.50 11.94
N LEU A 96 -8.59 -6.65 10.92
CA LEU A 96 -9.80 -5.83 10.76
C LEU A 96 -11.06 -6.67 10.47
N GLN A 97 -10.91 -7.86 9.90
CA GLN A 97 -12.02 -8.82 9.77
C GLN A 97 -12.51 -9.35 11.13
N ARG A 98 -11.64 -9.37 12.15
CA ARG A 98 -11.94 -9.84 13.51
C ARG A 98 -12.31 -8.69 14.44
N ASP A 99 -11.64 -7.56 14.31
CA ASP A 99 -11.93 -6.33 15.02
C ASP A 99 -11.70 -5.11 14.11
N VAL A 100 -12.82 -4.56 13.63
CA VAL A 100 -12.86 -3.41 12.71
C VAL A 100 -12.25 -2.14 13.34
N ASN A 101 -12.26 -2.03 14.67
CA ASN A 101 -11.81 -0.85 15.39
C ASN A 101 -10.37 -0.97 15.91
N ASP A 102 -9.63 -2.00 15.48
CA ASP A 102 -8.23 -2.18 15.89
C ASP A 102 -7.32 -1.08 15.33
N LEU A 103 -6.94 -0.13 16.19
CA LEU A 103 -6.13 1.03 15.80
C LEU A 103 -4.74 0.62 15.30
N THR A 104 -4.17 -0.45 15.84
CA THR A 104 -2.85 -0.95 15.41
C THR A 104 -2.92 -1.41 13.95
N ALA A 105 -3.90 -2.24 13.60
CA ALA A 105 -4.08 -2.71 12.23
C ALA A 105 -4.40 -1.55 11.26
N GLN A 106 -5.26 -0.61 11.65
CA GLN A 106 -5.54 0.58 10.83
C GLN A 106 -4.26 1.40 10.58
N SER A 107 -3.42 1.58 11.60
CA SER A 107 -2.15 2.31 11.48
C SER A 107 -1.16 1.59 10.56
N ILE A 108 -1.00 0.26 10.71
CA ILE A 108 -0.12 -0.55 9.86
C ILE A 108 -0.60 -0.49 8.40
N LEU A 109 -1.90 -0.64 8.16
CA LEU A 109 -2.48 -0.59 6.82
C LEU A 109 -2.25 0.78 6.18
N ALA A 110 -2.52 1.87 6.89
CA ALA A 110 -2.33 3.22 6.40
C ALA A 110 -0.86 3.51 6.07
N VAL A 111 0.06 3.23 7.00
CA VAL A 111 1.49 3.53 6.81
C VAL A 111 2.10 2.63 5.72
N SER A 112 1.74 1.34 5.70
CA SER A 112 2.20 0.40 4.67
C SER A 112 1.70 0.83 3.28
N GLY A 113 0.43 1.17 3.15
CA GLY A 113 -0.16 1.62 1.88
C GLY A 113 0.51 2.90 1.35
N LEU A 114 0.81 3.86 2.23
CA LEU A 114 1.54 5.08 1.86
C LEU A 114 2.97 4.76 1.36
N ARG A 115 3.68 3.85 2.04
CA ARG A 115 5.05 3.45 1.64
C ARG A 115 5.07 2.72 0.32
N VAL A 116 4.15 1.78 0.10
CA VAL A 116 4.00 1.07 -1.18
C VAL A 116 3.69 2.05 -2.30
N SER A 117 2.78 3.00 -2.07
CA SER A 117 2.44 4.03 -3.06
C SER A 117 3.63 4.93 -3.39
N ALA A 118 4.41 5.33 -2.36
CA ALA A 118 5.62 6.13 -2.56
C ALA A 118 6.70 5.38 -3.37
N GLU A 119 6.88 4.09 -3.09
CA GLU A 119 7.78 3.22 -3.84
C GLU A 119 7.33 3.09 -5.31
N ALA A 120 6.04 2.86 -5.55
CA ALA A 120 5.49 2.78 -6.90
C ALA A 120 5.69 4.09 -7.69
N LEU A 121 5.47 5.25 -7.05
CA LEU A 121 5.71 6.55 -7.68
C LEU A 121 7.20 6.77 -7.98
N SER A 122 8.09 6.37 -7.07
CA SER A 122 9.54 6.41 -7.30
C SER A 122 9.94 5.55 -8.50
N HIS A 123 9.40 4.34 -8.59
CA HIS A 123 9.63 3.43 -9.71
C HIS A 123 9.15 4.02 -11.04
N LEU A 124 7.94 4.57 -11.08
CA LEU A 124 7.39 5.21 -12.28
C LEU A 124 8.24 6.41 -12.74
N ARG A 125 8.72 7.24 -11.80
CA ARG A 125 9.62 8.35 -12.11
C ARG A 125 10.91 7.85 -12.73
N LYS A 126 11.56 6.86 -12.14
CA LYS A 126 12.80 6.26 -12.67
C LYS A 126 12.59 5.71 -14.09
N VAL A 127 11.48 5.02 -14.34
CA VAL A 127 11.14 4.50 -15.67
C VAL A 127 10.91 5.65 -16.67
N ASN A 128 10.25 6.72 -16.25
CA ASN A 128 10.01 7.88 -17.11
C ASN A 128 11.29 8.69 -17.36
N GLU A 129 12.18 8.82 -16.38
CA GLU A 129 13.49 9.46 -16.54
C GLU A 129 14.34 8.71 -17.57
N VAL A 130 14.42 7.38 -17.47
CA VAL A 130 15.16 6.54 -18.42
C VAL A 130 14.62 6.71 -19.84
N LYS A 131 13.30 6.81 -20.01
CA LYS A 131 12.67 6.99 -21.33
C LYS A 131 12.70 8.45 -21.83
N GLY A 132 12.69 9.41 -20.91
CA GLY A 132 12.61 10.84 -21.21
C GLY A 132 13.97 11.46 -21.53
N SER A 133 15.02 11.18 -20.74
CA SER A 133 16.35 11.75 -20.99
C SER A 133 16.99 11.13 -22.23
N THR A 134 16.95 9.82 -22.43
CA THR A 134 17.50 9.18 -23.63
C THR A 134 16.81 9.62 -24.93
N ARG A 135 15.48 9.78 -24.92
CA ARG A 135 14.72 10.28 -26.06
C ARG A 135 15.02 11.75 -26.35
N ASN A 136 15.02 12.61 -25.33
CA ASN A 136 15.34 14.02 -25.49
C ASN A 136 16.81 14.23 -25.92
N GLU A 137 17.73 13.44 -25.40
CA GLU A 137 19.14 13.44 -25.79
C GLU A 137 19.31 12.99 -27.24
N ALA A 138 18.67 11.90 -27.64
CA ALA A 138 18.67 11.45 -29.03
C ALA A 138 18.06 12.49 -30.00
N GLU A 139 16.96 13.14 -29.61
CA GLU A 139 16.35 14.23 -30.38
C GLU A 139 17.28 15.46 -30.49
N SER A 140 18.02 15.80 -29.41
CA SER A 140 19.00 16.88 -29.41
C SER A 140 20.22 16.57 -30.29
N VAL A 141 20.69 15.32 -30.25
CA VAL A 141 21.81 14.84 -31.07
C VAL A 141 21.40 14.83 -32.55
N ALA A 142 20.20 14.34 -32.87
CA ALA A 142 19.67 14.39 -34.22
C ALA A 142 19.53 15.82 -34.76
N LYS A 143 19.11 16.77 -33.90
CA LYS A 143 19.03 18.19 -34.27
C LYS A 143 20.42 18.79 -34.55
N LEU A 144 21.41 18.47 -33.72
CA LEU A 144 22.79 18.93 -33.90
C LEU A 144 23.42 18.38 -35.19
N ILE A 145 23.21 17.09 -35.49
CA ILE A 145 23.70 16.47 -36.73
C ILE A 145 23.06 17.17 -37.94
N ARG A 146 21.76 17.47 -37.89
CA ARG A 146 21.05 18.18 -38.96
C ARG A 146 21.57 19.60 -39.18
N GLU A 147 21.80 20.36 -38.11
CA GLU A 147 22.42 21.69 -38.19
C GLU A 147 23.84 21.64 -38.76
N ALA A 148 24.65 20.67 -38.32
CA ALA A 148 26.02 20.50 -38.80
C ALA A 148 26.09 20.12 -40.29
N LEU A 149 25.10 19.38 -40.80
CA LEU A 149 25.00 19.03 -42.21
C LEU A 149 24.40 20.14 -43.08
N GLY A 150 23.96 21.26 -42.50
CA GLY A 150 23.37 22.38 -43.24
C GLY A 150 21.99 22.09 -43.84
N GLU A 151 21.37 20.95 -43.52
CA GLU A 151 20.06 20.51 -44.01
C GLU A 151 18.92 21.25 -43.29
N SER A 152 18.83 22.55 -43.51
CA SER A 152 17.66 23.36 -43.14
C SER A 152 16.59 23.37 -44.24
N ILE A 153 16.81 22.69 -45.36
CA ILE A 153 15.94 22.73 -46.54
C ILE A 153 15.59 21.30 -46.93
N LEU A 154 14.33 20.92 -46.71
CA LEU A 154 13.53 19.82 -47.31
C LEU A 154 12.57 19.12 -46.33
N VAL A 155 12.19 19.79 -45.24
CA VAL A 155 10.86 19.56 -44.66
C VAL A 155 10.16 20.90 -44.52
N THR A 156 9.59 21.42 -45.61
CA THR A 156 8.53 22.44 -45.56
C THR A 156 7.27 21.79 -45.00
N PRO A 157 6.53 22.48 -44.10
CA PRO A 157 5.60 23.49 -44.59
C PRO A 157 5.51 24.76 -43.72
N GLN A 158 5.42 25.89 -44.44
CA GLN A 158 4.83 27.18 -44.05
C GLN A 158 5.76 28.29 -43.53
N ALA A 159 5.43 29.49 -44.00
CA ALA A 159 6.29 30.62 -44.32
C ALA A 159 6.34 31.70 -43.21
N GLU A 160 7.08 32.78 -43.52
CA GLU A 160 7.04 34.13 -42.91
C GLU A 160 8.13 34.38 -41.82
N ALA A 161 9.35 34.76 -42.21
CA ALA A 161 9.84 36.14 -42.44
C ALA A 161 9.96 36.95 -41.14
N ALA A 162 11.17 37.11 -40.56
CA ALA A 162 12.21 38.10 -40.88
C ALA A 162 12.17 39.34 -39.96
N ALA A 163 13.26 39.60 -39.22
CA ALA A 163 13.94 40.90 -39.05
C ALA A 163 14.86 40.94 -37.81
N ALA A 164 16.04 41.53 -38.00
CA ALA A 164 17.21 41.55 -37.10
C ALA A 164 17.40 42.95 -36.42
N PRO A 165 18.40 43.13 -35.51
CA PRO A 165 18.38 44.06 -34.36
C PRO A 165 19.35 45.27 -34.43
N THR A 166 19.29 46.18 -33.44
CA THR A 166 20.37 47.15 -33.13
C THR A 166 20.77 47.07 -31.64
N LYS A 167 22.10 47.03 -31.37
CA LYS A 167 22.72 46.92 -30.03
C LYS A 167 23.35 48.28 -29.58
N PRO A 168 24.17 48.38 -28.50
CA PRO A 168 23.74 48.90 -27.19
C PRO A 168 24.58 50.10 -26.70
N VAL A 169 24.02 51.00 -25.91
CA VAL A 169 24.80 52.08 -25.27
C VAL A 169 25.16 51.70 -23.84
N ARG A 170 26.47 51.57 -23.56
CA ARG A 170 27.04 51.44 -22.22
C ARG A 170 27.08 52.82 -21.55
N ARG A 171 26.73 52.89 -20.27
CA ARG A 171 27.21 53.97 -19.39
C ARG A 171 27.51 53.42 -18.00
N ALA A 172 28.78 53.53 -17.61
CA ALA A 172 29.27 53.24 -16.27
C ALA A 172 29.21 54.51 -15.43
N VAL A 173 28.68 54.42 -14.20
CA VAL A 173 29.06 55.35 -13.12
C VAL A 173 29.23 54.57 -11.80
N ARG A 174 30.38 54.88 -11.21
CA ARG A 174 31.08 54.50 -9.99
C ARG A 174 30.25 54.46 -8.69
N ARG A 175 30.61 53.49 -7.83
CA ARG A 175 30.24 53.31 -6.40
C ARG A 175 30.57 54.54 -5.54
N THR A 176 29.69 54.84 -4.58
CA THR A 176 30.06 55.18 -3.19
C THR A 176 29.04 54.56 -2.23
N ALA A 177 29.54 54.07 -1.10
CA ALA A 177 28.79 53.46 -0.01
C ALA A 177 28.48 54.50 1.07
N ARG A 178 27.36 54.36 1.80
CA ARG A 178 27.30 53.93 3.23
C ARG A 178 26.04 54.45 3.93
N SER A 179 25.45 53.55 4.72
CA SER A 179 24.70 53.72 5.99
C SER A 179 23.44 54.59 6.05
N ALA A 180 22.29 53.97 6.36
CA ALA A 180 21.67 53.98 7.71
C ALA A 180 20.23 53.41 7.68
N THR A 181 20.01 52.34 8.47
CA THR A 181 18.71 51.92 9.05
C THR A 181 18.50 52.69 10.37
N PRO A 182 17.29 52.86 10.96
CA PRO A 182 16.33 51.75 11.17
C PRO A 182 14.81 52.04 11.26
N ALA A 183 14.07 50.92 11.15
CA ALA A 183 12.80 50.55 11.79
C ALA A 183 11.51 51.35 11.50
N VAL A 184 10.43 50.63 11.15
CA VAL A 184 9.19 50.45 11.97
C VAL A 184 8.21 49.49 11.24
N ASN A 185 7.83 48.41 11.95
CA ASN A 185 6.66 47.51 11.89
C ASN A 185 5.99 47.06 10.58
N PRO A 186 5.66 45.74 10.47
CA PRO A 186 4.54 45.27 9.66
C PRO A 186 3.42 44.65 10.51
N GLU A 187 2.17 45.05 10.22
CA GLU A 187 0.92 44.25 10.15
C GLU A 187 -0.30 45.20 10.24
N PRO A 188 -1.54 44.80 9.83
CA PRO A 188 -1.99 43.56 9.20
C PRO A 188 -2.88 43.81 7.95
N SER A 189 -3.07 42.80 7.11
CA SER A 189 -4.24 42.60 6.20
C SER A 189 -4.00 41.26 5.48
N GLY A 190 -4.74 40.17 5.68
CA GLY A 190 -6.19 40.10 5.80
C GLY A 190 -6.82 39.91 4.42
N GLN A 191 -6.50 38.83 3.69
CA GLN A 191 -7.29 38.42 2.51
C GLN A 191 -7.47 36.89 2.43
N LYS A 192 -8.57 36.47 3.06
CA LYS A 192 -9.68 35.70 2.48
C LYS A 192 -9.34 34.51 1.59
N ALA A 193 -9.66 33.34 2.15
CA ALA A 193 -9.89 32.08 1.49
C ALA A 193 -10.77 32.18 0.23
N VAL A 194 -10.38 31.45 -0.80
CA VAL A 194 -11.29 30.97 -1.86
C VAL A 194 -11.11 29.47 -1.96
N ALA A 195 -12.18 28.77 -1.63
CA ALA A 195 -12.36 27.33 -1.83
C ALA A 195 -12.57 27.03 -3.33
N PRO A 196 -12.12 25.87 -3.83
CA PRO A 196 -12.72 25.27 -5.01
C PRO A 196 -13.79 24.26 -4.60
N ALA A 197 -15.02 24.52 -5.02
CA ALA A 197 -16.15 23.60 -4.96
C ALA A 197 -16.00 22.47 -6.03
N PRO A 198 -16.67 21.32 -5.84
CA PRO A 198 -16.34 20.07 -6.52
C PRO A 198 -16.98 19.93 -7.91
N ALA A 199 -16.24 19.33 -8.85
CA ALA A 199 -16.75 18.93 -10.16
C ALA A 199 -17.62 17.64 -10.06
N PRO A 200 -18.64 17.48 -10.93
CA PRO A 200 -19.71 16.51 -10.74
C PRO A 200 -19.33 15.08 -11.16
N VAL A 201 -19.77 14.15 -10.31
CA VAL A 201 -19.85 12.71 -10.52
C VAL A 201 -20.64 12.36 -11.79
N THR A 202 -19.97 11.75 -12.76
CA THR A 202 -20.63 11.00 -13.84
C THR A 202 -20.80 9.55 -13.39
N LYS A 203 -22.06 9.12 -13.34
CA LYS A 203 -22.50 7.75 -13.11
C LYS A 203 -21.98 6.85 -14.24
N VAL A 204 -21.31 5.77 -13.90
CA VAL A 204 -21.25 4.57 -14.75
C VAL A 204 -21.82 3.42 -13.94
N ALA A 205 -23.02 3.00 -14.34
CA ALA A 205 -23.66 1.77 -13.92
C ALA A 205 -23.05 0.58 -14.70
N PRO A 206 -23.24 -0.66 -14.21
CA PRO A 206 -22.33 -1.78 -14.46
C PRO A 206 -22.68 -2.55 -15.74
N ALA A 207 -21.66 -3.08 -16.41
CA ALA A 207 -21.82 -4.07 -17.48
C ALA A 207 -21.50 -5.48 -16.94
N PRO A 208 -22.05 -6.54 -17.54
CA PRO A 208 -22.74 -7.61 -16.80
C PRO A 208 -21.89 -8.85 -16.49
N ALA A 209 -22.43 -9.63 -15.56
CA ALA A 209 -22.01 -10.95 -15.16
C ALA A 209 -21.87 -11.95 -16.32
N VAL A 210 -20.80 -12.74 -16.29
CA VAL A 210 -20.70 -14.01 -17.01
C VAL A 210 -20.45 -15.13 -15.98
N LYS A 211 -21.39 -16.07 -15.92
CA LYS A 211 -21.28 -17.43 -15.34
C LYS A 211 -22.01 -18.37 -16.32
N PRO A 212 -21.88 -19.70 -16.24
CA PRO A 212 -20.66 -20.53 -16.13
C PRO A 212 -20.67 -21.73 -17.13
N ALA A 213 -19.65 -22.60 -17.01
CA ALA A 213 -19.61 -24.03 -17.40
C ALA A 213 -19.06 -24.41 -18.82
N PRO A 214 -18.58 -25.66 -19.05
CA PRO A 214 -18.47 -26.80 -18.13
C PRO A 214 -17.06 -27.45 -18.02
N THR A 215 -16.96 -28.28 -16.98
CA THR A 215 -15.99 -29.34 -16.74
C THR A 215 -15.77 -30.25 -17.97
N ALA A 216 -14.50 -30.48 -18.32
CA ALA A 216 -14.09 -31.63 -19.13
C ALA A 216 -12.89 -32.33 -18.49
N LYS A 217 -13.11 -33.63 -18.30
CA LYS A 217 -12.31 -34.70 -17.71
C LYS A 217 -10.79 -34.66 -17.93
N GLN A 218 -10.10 -35.09 -16.87
CA GLN A 218 -8.80 -35.76 -16.91
C GLN A 218 -8.76 -36.89 -17.95
N VAL A 219 -7.67 -36.94 -18.72
CA VAL A 219 -7.00 -38.16 -19.19
C VAL A 219 -5.54 -37.80 -19.47
N GLY A 220 -4.58 -38.66 -19.09
CA GLY A 220 -3.29 -38.71 -19.77
C GLY A 220 -2.06 -38.60 -18.90
N THR A 221 -1.69 -39.72 -18.30
CA THR A 221 -0.36 -40.03 -17.74
C THR A 221 0.77 -39.87 -18.77
N THR A 222 1.99 -39.80 -18.22
CA THR A 222 3.30 -40.19 -18.78
C THR A 222 4.25 -39.07 -19.25
N SER A 223 5.35 -38.99 -18.49
CA SER A 223 6.74 -39.04 -18.97
C SER A 223 7.26 -37.89 -19.82
N GLY A 224 8.27 -37.17 -19.31
CA GLY A 224 9.16 -36.43 -20.19
C GLY A 224 9.90 -35.27 -19.53
N ARG A 225 10.95 -35.60 -18.79
CA ARG A 225 11.99 -34.68 -18.31
C ARG A 225 12.58 -33.90 -19.51
N ALA A 226 12.34 -32.59 -19.57
CA ALA A 226 13.00 -31.70 -20.53
C ALA A 226 13.61 -30.52 -19.79
N ASN A 227 14.88 -30.66 -19.40
CA ASN A 227 15.72 -29.57 -18.92
C ASN A 227 16.15 -28.72 -20.13
N PRO A 228 15.83 -27.42 -20.18
CA PRO A 228 16.07 -26.57 -21.36
C PRO A 228 17.47 -25.95 -21.44
N PHE A 229 18.46 -26.42 -20.66
CA PHE A 229 19.78 -25.78 -20.54
C PHE A 229 20.98 -26.69 -20.91
N GLY A 230 20.76 -27.70 -21.76
CA GLY A 230 21.74 -28.79 -21.97
C GLY A 230 22.72 -28.68 -23.16
N ALA A 231 22.77 -27.60 -23.94
CA ALA A 231 23.57 -27.58 -25.18
C ALA A 231 24.29 -26.26 -25.48
N LEU A 232 25.06 -25.74 -24.51
CA LEU A 232 26.11 -24.74 -24.78
C LEU A 232 27.48 -25.33 -24.43
N GLN A 233 27.94 -26.29 -25.24
CA GLN A 233 29.34 -26.63 -25.51
C GLN A 233 29.47 -27.03 -26.97
#